data_AF-A0A0K8RBG8-F1
#
_entry.id   AF-A0A0K8RBG8-F1
#
_cell.length_a   1.000
_cell.length_b   1.000
_cell.length_c   1.000
_cell.angle_alpha   90.00
_cell.angle_beta   90.00
_cell.angle_gamma   90.00
#
_symmetry.space_group_name_H-M   'P 1'
#
loop_
_entity.id
_entity.type
_entity.pdbx_description
1 polymer ?
#
loop_
_entity_poly.entity_id
_entity_poly.type
_entity_poly.pdbx_seq_one_letter_code
_entity_poly.pdbx_strand_id
1 'polypeptide(L)'
;MKTFCLVPALTVIVASLLADVTAQFEGQRPILPNFPGVPTRRPTPGRKGQPCSPNAPCGSGLCCLKSSNRIGPYATCQPKGGYGMPCSDDSIKGGTYTLRCPCHAGLRCRDFGENRHICVTGK
;
A
#
# COMPACT_ATOMS: atom_id res chain seq x y z
N MET A 1 -0.07 -54.86 -16.03
CA MET A 1 0.91 -54.42 -15.02
C MET A 1 1.91 -53.46 -15.69
N LYS A 2 1.55 -52.19 -15.97
CA LYS A 2 2.47 -51.26 -16.66
C LYS A 2 2.15 -49.77 -16.47
N THR A 3 1.58 -49.39 -15.33
CA THR A 3 1.23 -47.99 -15.02
C THR A 3 1.53 -47.58 -13.59
N PHE A 4 1.81 -48.52 -12.69
CA PHE A 4 2.02 -48.22 -11.26
C PHE A 4 3.35 -47.49 -10.95
N CYS A 5 4.33 -47.51 -11.86
CA CYS A 5 5.61 -46.80 -11.67
C CYS A 5 5.68 -45.44 -12.39
N LEU A 6 4.74 -45.12 -13.29
CA LEU A 6 4.75 -43.86 -14.02
C LEU A 6 4.28 -42.69 -13.15
N VAL A 7 3.29 -42.93 -12.30
CA VAL A 7 2.74 -41.93 -11.39
C VAL A 7 3.79 -41.40 -10.39
N PRO A 8 4.54 -42.25 -9.65
CA PRO A 8 5.55 -41.74 -8.71
C PRO A 8 6.75 -41.11 -9.42
N ALA A 9 7.11 -41.57 -10.62
CA ALA A 9 8.21 -40.96 -11.38
C ALA A 9 7.85 -39.54 -11.83
N LEU A 10 6.62 -39.32 -12.28
CA LEU A 10 6.16 -38.02 -12.76
C LEU A 10 6.01 -37.01 -11.60
N THR A 11 5.56 -37.45 -10.43
CA THR A 11 5.47 -36.59 -9.24
C THR A 11 6.85 -36.14 -8.74
N VAL A 12 7.85 -37.01 -8.78
CA VAL A 12 9.23 -36.64 -8.40
C VAL A 12 9.81 -35.60 -9.35
N ILE A 13 9.63 -35.78 -10.67
CA ILE A 13 10.10 -34.82 -11.68
C ILE A 13 9.43 -33.46 -11.48
N VAL A 14 8.10 -33.43 -11.31
CA VAL A 14 7.36 -32.17 -11.09
C VAL A 14 7.80 -31.48 -9.80
N ALA A 15 8.02 -32.23 -8.72
CA ALA A 15 8.48 -31.67 -7.45
C ALA A 15 9.88 -31.06 -7.56
N SER A 16 10.81 -31.70 -8.28
CA SER A 16 12.15 -31.15 -8.49
C SER A 16 12.14 -29.86 -9.33
N LEU A 17 11.31 -29.78 -10.38
CA LEU A 17 11.20 -28.56 -11.18
C LEU A 17 10.59 -27.40 -10.37
N LEU A 18 9.60 -27.67 -9.52
CA LEU A 18 8.98 -26.65 -8.65
C LEU A 18 9.95 -26.08 -7.60
N ALA A 19 10.83 -26.92 -7.05
CA ALA A 19 11.85 -26.47 -6.09
C ALA A 19 12.88 -25.54 -6.75
N ASP A 20 13.33 -25.86 -7.97
CA ASP A 20 14.30 -25.03 -8.71
C ASP A 20 13.70 -23.66 -9.10
N VAL A 21 12.44 -23.65 -9.54
CA VAL A 21 11.75 -22.40 -9.89
C VAL A 21 11.54 -21.52 -8.66
N THR A 22 11.20 -22.10 -7.50
CA THR A 22 10.96 -21.31 -6.28
C THR A 22 12.25 -20.84 -5.60
N ALA A 23 13.35 -21.57 -5.73
CA ALA A 23 14.67 -21.17 -5.20
C ALA A 23 15.28 -19.97 -5.94
N GLN A 24 14.91 -19.73 -7.20
CA GLN A 24 15.43 -18.60 -8.00
C GLN A 24 14.73 -17.27 -7.72
N PHE A 25 13.58 -17.26 -7.03
CA PHE A 25 12.87 -16.04 -6.66
C PHE A 25 13.33 -15.53 -5.29
N GLU A 26 14.60 -15.14 -5.19
CA GLU A 26 15.18 -14.40 -4.05
C GLU A 26 14.69 -12.93 -3.98
N GLY A 27 13.49 -12.63 -4.47
CA GLY A 27 12.88 -11.30 -4.46
C GLY A 27 13.64 -10.26 -5.29
N GLN A 28 12.93 -9.49 -6.11
CA GLN A 28 13.54 -8.33 -6.74
C GLN A 28 13.85 -7.28 -5.67
N ARG A 29 15.13 -7.13 -5.32
CA ARG A 29 15.60 -5.99 -4.50
C ARG A 29 15.82 -4.80 -5.42
N PRO A 30 15.15 -3.65 -5.20
CA PRO A 30 15.41 -2.45 -5.98
C PRO A 30 16.88 -2.07 -5.85
N ILE A 31 17.62 -2.13 -6.96
CA ILE A 31 18.99 -1.63 -7.02
C ILE A 31 18.85 -0.12 -7.17
N LEU A 32 19.23 0.66 -6.15
CA LEU A 32 19.30 2.10 -6.26
C LEU A 32 20.68 2.49 -6.79
N PRO A 33 20.84 2.82 -8.09
CA PRO A 33 22.11 3.32 -8.60
C PRO A 33 22.48 4.60 -7.84
N ASN A 34 23.71 4.62 -7.31
CA ASN A 34 24.25 5.77 -6.61
C ASN A 34 24.52 6.86 -7.65
N PHE A 35 23.62 7.83 -7.80
CA PHE A 35 23.83 9.01 -8.65
C PHE A 35 24.55 10.09 -7.83
N PRO A 36 25.86 10.35 -8.06
CA PRO A 36 26.56 11.44 -7.40
C PRO A 36 26.05 12.77 -7.96
N GLY A 37 25.40 13.60 -7.13
CA GLY A 37 25.14 15.00 -7.49
C GLY A 37 23.79 15.59 -7.11
N VAL A 38 22.81 14.82 -6.63
CA VAL A 38 21.55 15.38 -6.15
C VAL A 38 21.31 14.92 -4.72
N PRO A 39 21.43 15.79 -3.70
CA PRO A 39 20.83 15.47 -2.42
C PRO A 39 19.35 15.21 -2.70
N THR A 40 18.90 13.97 -2.48
CA THR A 40 17.49 13.61 -2.50
C THR A 40 16.84 14.28 -1.29
N ARG A 41 16.70 15.62 -1.34
CA ARG A 41 15.98 16.40 -0.35
C ARG A 41 14.57 15.83 -0.37
N ARG A 42 14.26 15.00 0.63
CA ARG A 42 12.87 14.61 0.89
C ARG A 42 12.11 15.92 1.03
N PRO A 43 11.08 16.16 0.20
CA PRO A 43 10.29 17.36 0.33
C PRO A 43 9.76 17.44 1.76
N THR A 44 9.82 18.64 2.32
CA THR A 44 9.27 18.90 3.65
C THR A 44 7.82 18.41 3.66
N PRO A 45 7.42 17.58 4.64
CA PRO A 45 6.09 17.02 4.65
C PRO A 45 5.01 18.10 4.65
N GLY A 46 3.98 17.93 3.83
CA GLY A 46 2.86 18.85 3.73
C GLY A 46 2.06 18.94 5.04
N ARG A 47 1.63 20.16 5.38
CA ARG A 47 0.73 20.45 6.50
C ARG A 47 -0.72 20.29 6.09
N LYS A 48 -1.63 20.21 7.07
CA LYS A 48 -3.08 20.12 6.83
C LYS A 48 -3.54 21.20 5.84
N GLY A 49 -4.32 20.81 4.83
CA GLY A 49 -4.85 21.68 3.77
C GLY A 49 -3.87 22.02 2.65
N GLN A 50 -2.58 21.72 2.79
CA GLN A 50 -1.62 21.93 1.70
C GLN A 50 -1.80 20.90 0.58
N PRO A 51 -1.46 21.26 -0.67
CA PRO A 51 -1.45 20.31 -1.77
C PRO A 51 -0.49 19.15 -1.50
N CYS A 52 -0.87 17.96 -1.95
CA CYS A 52 -0.06 16.76 -1.80
C CYS A 52 0.00 15.95 -3.09
N SER A 53 1.09 15.20 -3.26
CA SER A 53 1.30 14.28 -4.37
C SER A 53 2.20 13.11 -3.93
N PRO A 54 2.35 12.05 -4.74
CA PRO A 54 3.27 10.96 -4.41
C PRO A 54 4.72 11.44 -4.19
N ASN A 55 5.10 12.54 -4.85
CA ASN A 55 6.41 13.16 -4.71
C ASN A 55 6.47 14.21 -3.59
N ALA A 56 5.33 14.59 -2.99
CA ALA A 56 5.21 15.58 -1.92
C ALA A 56 4.29 15.02 -0.82
N PRO A 57 4.80 14.14 0.05
CA PRO A 57 3.98 13.44 1.04
C PRO A 57 3.53 14.37 2.18
N CYS A 58 2.43 14.00 2.82
CA CYS A 58 1.91 14.71 4.00
C CYS A 58 2.68 14.32 5.27
N GLY A 59 2.62 15.20 6.28
CA GLY A 59 3.17 14.92 7.61
C GLY A 59 2.53 13.72 8.31
N SER A 60 3.16 13.28 9.40
CA SER A 60 2.64 12.22 10.26
C SER A 60 1.23 12.55 10.76
N GLY A 61 0.33 11.55 10.76
CA GLY A 61 -1.07 11.73 11.16
C GLY A 61 -1.97 12.35 10.08
N LEU A 62 -1.41 12.68 8.91
CA LEU A 62 -2.16 13.17 7.75
C LEU A 62 -2.15 12.11 6.63
N CYS A 63 -3.10 12.23 5.71
CA CYS A 63 -3.19 11.47 4.48
C CYS A 63 -3.36 12.43 3.30
N CYS A 64 -2.94 12.02 2.11
CA CYS A 64 -3.23 12.76 0.89
C CYS A 64 -4.62 12.38 0.38
N LEU A 65 -5.60 13.28 0.45
CA LEU A 65 -6.98 13.03 0.03
C LEU A 65 -7.32 13.86 -1.20
N LYS A 66 -7.88 13.22 -2.22
CA LYS A 66 -8.38 13.88 -3.42
C LYS A 66 -9.40 14.95 -3.04
N SER A 67 -9.18 16.17 -3.54
CA SER A 67 -10.10 17.28 -3.34
C SER A 67 -11.34 17.08 -4.20
N SER A 68 -12.51 17.36 -3.64
CA SER A 68 -13.76 17.45 -4.41
C SER A 68 -13.87 18.77 -5.19
N ASN A 69 -13.01 19.75 -4.87
CA ASN A 69 -13.04 21.07 -5.48
C ASN A 69 -12.35 21.06 -6.86
N ARG A 70 -13.05 21.48 -7.91
CA ARG A 70 -12.51 21.54 -9.27
C ARG A 70 -11.57 22.72 -9.54
N ILE A 71 -11.57 23.74 -8.67
CA ILE A 71 -10.82 24.99 -8.84
C ILE A 71 -9.52 24.97 -8.01
N GLY A 72 -9.38 23.99 -7.10
CA GLY A 72 -8.26 23.88 -6.17
C GLY A 72 -7.23 22.79 -6.53
N PRO A 73 -6.26 22.53 -5.64
CA PRO A 73 -5.30 21.45 -5.81
C PRO A 73 -6.01 20.10 -5.91
N TYR A 74 -5.50 19.21 -6.77
CA TYR A 74 -6.07 17.88 -7.03
C TYR A 74 -6.25 17.05 -5.74
N ALA A 75 -5.30 17.13 -4.82
CA ALA A 75 -5.35 16.47 -3.53
C ALA A 75 -4.73 17.36 -2.45
N THR A 76 -5.22 17.21 -1.22
CA THR A 76 -4.77 17.97 -0.05
C THR A 76 -4.47 17.06 1.13
N CYS A 77 -3.57 17.50 2.01
CA CYS A 77 -3.29 16.80 3.25
C CYS A 77 -4.45 16.94 4.23
N GLN A 78 -5.09 15.83 4.57
CA GLN A 78 -6.23 15.76 5.49
C GLN A 78 -5.89 14.89 6.70
N PRO A 79 -6.51 15.13 7.86
CA PRO A 79 -6.26 14.33 9.05
C PRO A 79 -6.72 12.88 8.86
N LYS A 80 -5.93 11.94 9.38
CA LYS A 80 -6.33 10.54 9.48
C LYS A 80 -7.53 10.36 10.42
N GLY A 81 -8.30 9.30 10.20
CA GLY A 81 -9.46 8.96 11.02
C GLY A 81 -9.06 8.59 12.46
N GLY A 82 -9.69 9.22 13.44
CA GLY A 82 -9.61 8.81 14.85
C GLY A 82 -10.54 7.64 15.16
N TYR A 83 -10.53 7.16 16.41
CA TYR A 83 -11.43 6.07 16.82
C TYR A 83 -12.91 6.41 16.56
N GLY A 84 -13.67 5.47 16.01
CA GLY A 84 -15.08 5.64 15.63
C GLY A 84 -15.31 6.46 14.36
N MET A 85 -14.28 7.09 13.80
CA MET A 85 -14.41 7.87 12.57
C MET A 85 -14.52 6.96 11.35
N PRO A 86 -15.24 7.39 10.31
CA PRO A 86 -15.29 6.66 9.07
C PRO A 86 -13.92 6.66 8.36
N CYS A 87 -13.55 5.55 7.76
CA CYS A 87 -12.30 5.35 7.03
C CYS A 87 -12.52 4.75 5.64
N SER A 88 -11.47 4.69 4.85
CA SER A 88 -11.41 3.96 3.59
C SER A 88 -9.96 3.51 3.39
N ASP A 89 -9.77 2.25 3.00
CA ASP A 89 -8.45 1.69 2.70
C ASP A 89 -8.08 1.84 1.21
N ASP A 90 -9.01 2.35 0.39
CA ASP A 90 -8.83 2.50 -1.04
C ASP A 90 -7.97 3.73 -1.36
N SER A 91 -6.72 3.46 -1.73
CA SER A 91 -5.81 4.47 -2.27
C SER A 91 -5.47 4.16 -3.73
N ILE A 92 -5.38 5.21 -4.56
CA ILE A 92 -4.82 5.06 -5.91
C ILE A 92 -3.30 4.83 -5.81
N LYS A 93 -2.71 4.26 -6.86
CA LYS A 93 -1.25 4.10 -6.97
C LYS A 93 -0.55 5.42 -6.64
N GLY A 94 0.34 5.39 -5.66
CA GLY A 94 1.01 6.58 -5.13
C GLY A 94 0.49 7.10 -3.79
N GLY A 95 -0.49 6.43 -3.17
CA GLY A 95 -0.91 6.70 -1.79
C GLY A 95 -1.87 7.88 -1.60
N THR A 96 -2.54 8.29 -2.68
CA THR A 96 -3.62 9.29 -2.63
C THR A 96 -4.96 8.59 -2.42
N TYR A 97 -5.70 9.00 -1.41
CA TYR A 97 -7.03 8.48 -1.09
C TYR A 97 -8.09 9.22 -1.90
N THR A 98 -9.14 8.51 -2.32
CA THR A 98 -10.22 9.07 -3.15
C THR A 98 -11.42 9.51 -2.33
N LEU A 99 -11.76 8.74 -1.28
CA LEU A 99 -12.98 8.94 -0.50
C LEU A 99 -12.70 9.46 0.91
N ARG A 100 -11.90 8.73 1.70
CA ARG A 100 -11.59 9.04 3.10
C ARG A 100 -10.15 8.72 3.43
N CYS A 101 -9.61 9.41 4.43
CA CYS A 101 -8.32 9.06 4.98
C CYS A 101 -8.38 7.73 5.75
N PRO A 102 -7.26 7.00 5.82
CA PRO A 102 -7.13 5.81 6.65
C PRO A 102 -7.12 6.21 8.13
N CYS A 103 -7.20 5.21 8.99
CA CYS A 103 -7.13 5.42 10.43
C CYS A 103 -5.73 5.87 10.88
N HIS A 104 -5.70 6.57 12.02
CA HIS A 104 -4.45 6.94 12.67
C HIS A 104 -3.63 5.69 13.08
N ALA A 105 -2.32 5.84 13.24
CA ALA A 105 -1.46 4.75 13.71
C ALA A 105 -2.02 4.15 15.02
N GLY A 106 -2.06 2.81 15.10
CA GLY A 106 -2.65 2.05 16.22
C GLY A 106 -4.14 1.71 16.05
N LEU A 107 -4.79 2.25 15.01
CA LEU A 107 -6.16 1.93 14.65
C LEU A 107 -6.20 1.19 13.30
N ARG A 108 -7.19 0.32 13.14
CA ARG A 108 -7.48 -0.38 11.89
C ARG A 108 -8.83 0.03 11.35
N CYS A 109 -8.96 0.12 10.04
CA CYS A 109 -10.25 0.28 9.41
C CYS A 109 -10.96 -1.07 9.41
N ARG A 110 -12.17 -1.13 9.97
CA ARG A 110 -12.98 -2.34 10.02
C ARG A 110 -14.28 -2.10 9.27
N ASP A 111 -14.63 -3.04 8.41
CA ASP A 111 -15.92 -3.11 7.74
C ASP A 111 -16.97 -3.73 8.68
N PHE A 112 -18.12 -3.09 8.78
CA PHE A 112 -19.27 -3.52 9.57
C PHE A 112 -20.48 -3.90 8.71
N GLY A 113 -20.31 -4.08 7.40
CA GLY A 113 -21.38 -4.22 6.43
C GLY A 113 -21.94 -2.87 5.95
N GLU A 114 -22.76 -2.91 4.89
CA GLU A 114 -23.45 -1.73 4.33
C GLU A 114 -22.52 -0.55 3.97
N ASN A 115 -21.30 -0.84 3.48
CA ASN A 115 -20.29 0.18 3.16
C ASN A 115 -19.81 1.00 4.38
N ARG A 116 -20.07 0.52 5.60
CA ARG A 116 -19.72 1.19 6.85
C ARG A 116 -18.34 0.76 7.33
N HIS A 117 -17.35 1.55 6.96
CA HIS A 117 -15.96 1.39 7.35
C HIS A 117 -15.62 2.37 8.47
N ILE A 118 -15.25 1.88 9.65
CA ILE A 118 -14.89 2.74 10.80
C ILE A 118 -13.57 2.33 11.45
N CYS A 119 -12.90 3.30 12.06
CA CYS A 119 -11.65 3.09 12.78
C CYS A 119 -11.88 2.47 14.15
N VAL A 120 -11.29 1.31 14.38
CA VAL A 120 -11.32 0.58 15.65
C VAL A 120 -9.91 0.31 16.14
N THR A 121 -9.75 -0.07 17.41
CA THR A 121 -8.45 -0.45 17.95
C THR A 121 -7.89 -1.68 17.21
N GLY A 122 -6.63 -1.56 16.77
CA GLY A 122 -5.85 -2.71 16.32
C GLY A 122 -5.50 -3.55 17.53
N LYS A 123 -5.92 -4.81 17.55
CA LYS A 123 -5.32 -5.82 18.43
C LYS A 123 -4.16 -6.44 17.68
#